data_AF-A0A935RCF0-F1
#
_entry.id   AF-A0A935RCF0-F1
#
_cell.length_a   1.000
_cell.length_b   1.000
_cell.length_c   1.000
_cell.angle_alpha   90.00
_cell.angle_beta   90.00
_cell.angle_gamma   90.00
#
_symmetry.space_group_name_H-M   'P 1'
#
loop_
_entity.id
_entity.type
_entity.pdbx_description
1 polymer ?
#
loop_
_entity_poly.entity_id
_entity_poly.type
_entity_poly.pdbx_seq_one_letter_code
_entity_poly.pdbx_strand_id
1 'polypeptide(L)'
;MGGRGRPGGERVFQGTYNEMIAQYELLGDPLMTLDGGEPVVAATLHGEPDQVVSGSVELAALDATNQRTLAISARDEAGIDRLEVFDDDGNDLTSAIVVETLPAGAQTHQRVDYALTVPVRPYDHTLTVRVYDTGAALPTDRHWELELAMPQTTVLTVDGQAHDPQAFVFETGVPVSFGATVTTAAWLTPEMELTLTSGTLTLTGVQFNLDKGHGLSLGFTATANEAGSASGHSVTLGIDGNETVIVLQAAPDDGGVIGIGRVLNYPNPMGEDTRFLVETGATGTGHISLWSVAGSPVARIGFSADGDDTVIEWDGRDAHGDELANGTYLYRVEIEGHGGTARSDVQRLVIMR
;
A
#
# COMPACT_ATOMS: atom_id res chain seq x y z
N MET A 1 -10.06 14.71 -62.31
CA MET A 1 -8.73 15.01 -61.73
C MET A 1 -8.87 14.89 -60.22
N GLY A 2 -8.51 13.74 -59.66
CA GLY A 2 -8.60 13.48 -58.22
C GLY A 2 -7.20 13.35 -57.63
N GLY A 3 -6.88 14.19 -56.66
CA GLY A 3 -5.68 14.06 -55.83
C GLY A 3 -5.98 13.23 -54.60
N ARG A 4 -5.14 12.21 -54.32
CA ARG A 4 -5.05 11.55 -53.02
C ARG A 4 -3.61 11.69 -52.54
N GLY A 5 -3.40 12.46 -51.48
CA GLY A 5 -2.18 12.42 -50.67
C GLY A 5 -2.16 11.13 -49.83
N ARG A 6 -1.00 10.49 -49.73
CA ARG A 6 -0.76 9.34 -48.86
C ARG A 6 -0.29 9.83 -47.48
N PRO A 7 -0.80 9.27 -46.36
CA PRO A 7 -0.23 9.49 -45.03
C PRO A 7 0.70 8.34 -44.62
N GLY A 8 1.59 8.60 -43.66
CA GLY A 8 2.17 7.58 -42.78
C GLY A 8 3.56 7.06 -43.17
N GLY A 9 4.60 7.77 -42.75
CA GLY A 9 6.00 7.29 -42.80
C GLY A 9 6.71 7.34 -41.46
N GLU A 10 6.35 8.25 -40.54
CA GLU A 10 7.19 8.52 -39.35
C GLU A 10 6.95 7.58 -38.16
N ARG A 11 5.78 6.94 -38.01
CA ARG A 11 5.53 6.06 -36.84
C ARG A 11 6.08 4.64 -36.95
N VAL A 12 6.46 4.19 -38.15
CA VAL A 12 6.99 2.82 -38.35
C VAL A 12 8.50 2.77 -38.06
N PHE A 13 9.21 3.89 -38.25
CA PHE A 13 10.68 3.93 -38.10
C PHE A 13 11.15 3.88 -36.64
N GLN A 14 10.39 4.43 -35.69
CA GLN A 14 10.76 4.42 -34.26
C GLN A 14 10.71 3.02 -33.65
N GLY A 15 9.68 2.23 -33.96
CA GLY A 15 9.58 0.83 -33.51
C GLY A 15 10.70 -0.05 -34.07
N THR A 16 11.01 0.09 -35.35
CA THR A 16 12.09 -0.68 -36.01
C THR A 16 13.50 -0.26 -35.59
N TYR A 17 13.71 0.98 -35.12
CA TYR A 17 15.00 1.45 -34.64
C TYR A 17 15.32 0.89 -33.25
N ASN A 18 14.33 0.90 -32.35
CA ASN A 18 14.44 0.28 -31.02
C ASN A 18 14.64 -1.25 -31.12
N GLU A 19 13.91 -1.91 -32.04
CA GLU A 19 14.12 -3.34 -32.33
C GLU A 19 15.50 -3.63 -32.97
N MET A 20 16.02 -2.74 -33.82
CA MET A 20 17.35 -2.89 -34.43
C MET A 20 18.49 -2.73 -33.42
N ILE A 21 18.36 -1.87 -32.41
CA ILE A 21 19.36 -1.69 -31.35
C ILE A 21 19.36 -2.91 -30.42
N ALA A 22 18.19 -3.41 -30.02
CA ALA A 22 18.07 -4.65 -29.25
C ALA A 22 18.70 -5.86 -30.00
N GLN A 23 18.57 -5.92 -31.33
CA GLN A 23 19.24 -6.94 -32.15
C GLN A 23 20.75 -6.72 -32.30
N TYR A 24 21.24 -5.48 -32.24
CA TYR A 24 22.68 -5.20 -32.30
C TYR A 24 23.38 -5.56 -30.97
N GLU A 25 22.69 -5.43 -29.83
CA GLU A 25 23.16 -5.89 -28.51
C GLU A 25 23.21 -7.42 -28.40
N LEU A 26 22.34 -8.15 -29.12
CA LEU A 26 22.39 -9.62 -29.23
C LEU A 26 23.60 -10.16 -30.03
N LEU A 27 24.27 -9.32 -30.81
CA LEU A 27 25.45 -9.68 -31.62
C LEU A 27 26.77 -9.11 -31.04
N GLY A 28 26.69 -8.22 -30.05
CA GLY A 28 27.81 -7.83 -29.20
C GLY A 28 28.05 -8.90 -28.14
N ASP A 29 29.31 -9.11 -27.75
CA ASP A 29 29.68 -10.09 -26.73
C ASP A 29 28.87 -9.82 -25.43
N PRO A 30 27.99 -10.74 -24.97
CA PRO A 30 27.06 -10.52 -23.84
C PRO A 30 27.77 -10.37 -22.48
N LEU A 31 29.10 -10.29 -22.46
CA LEU A 31 29.96 -10.09 -21.30
C LEU A 31 30.45 -8.63 -21.14
N MET A 32 29.99 -7.69 -21.97
CA MET A 32 30.50 -6.30 -22.00
C MET A 32 29.50 -5.20 -21.63
N THR A 33 28.24 -5.51 -21.31
CA THR A 33 27.35 -4.53 -20.66
C THR A 33 27.62 -4.57 -19.16
N LEU A 34 28.29 -3.52 -18.67
CA LEU A 34 28.60 -3.38 -17.25
C LEU A 34 27.33 -2.88 -16.55
N ASP A 35 26.49 -3.79 -16.06
CA ASP A 35 25.35 -3.45 -15.19
C ASP A 35 25.89 -3.14 -13.79
N GLY A 36 25.82 -1.85 -13.44
CA GLY A 36 26.38 -1.30 -12.21
C GLY A 36 25.46 -1.33 -11.00
N GLY A 37 24.18 -1.70 -11.14
CA GLY A 37 23.21 -1.59 -10.04
C GLY A 37 21.77 -1.37 -10.49
N GLU A 38 21.00 -0.66 -9.68
CA GLU A 38 19.66 -0.16 -10.06
C GLU A 38 19.79 1.12 -10.90
N PRO A 39 18.77 1.45 -11.73
CA PRO A 39 18.80 2.68 -12.51
C PRO A 39 18.89 3.89 -11.59
N VAL A 40 19.73 4.85 -11.96
CA VAL A 40 19.84 6.14 -11.25
C VAL A 40 18.73 7.05 -11.73
N VAL A 41 17.78 7.34 -10.84
CA VAL A 41 16.61 8.16 -11.14
C VAL A 41 16.61 9.45 -10.33
N ALA A 42 16.37 10.57 -11.00
CA ALA A 42 16.08 11.85 -10.37
C ALA A 42 14.63 12.24 -10.69
N ALA A 43 13.80 12.39 -9.67
CA ALA A 43 12.41 12.82 -9.80
C ALA A 43 12.21 14.20 -9.19
N THR A 44 11.55 15.09 -9.93
CA THR A 44 11.23 16.47 -9.52
C THR A 44 9.73 16.70 -9.61
N LEU A 45 9.10 16.93 -8.46
CA LEU A 45 7.71 17.33 -8.37
C LEU A 45 7.61 18.84 -8.60
N HIS A 46 6.87 19.24 -9.63
CA HIS A 46 6.71 20.64 -9.95
C HIS A 46 5.78 21.38 -8.99
N GLY A 47 6.15 22.62 -8.70
CA GLY A 47 5.45 23.50 -7.78
C GLY A 47 6.16 24.84 -7.61
N GLU A 48 5.80 25.58 -6.57
CA GLU A 48 6.45 26.85 -6.24
C GLU A 48 6.97 26.78 -4.80
N PRO A 49 8.23 26.32 -4.57
CA PRO A 49 9.23 25.88 -5.55
C PRO A 49 9.08 24.41 -5.98
N ASP A 50 9.78 24.04 -7.06
CA ASP A 50 10.02 22.65 -7.43
C ASP A 50 10.74 21.87 -6.31
N GLN A 51 10.39 20.60 -6.15
CA GLN A 51 10.92 19.73 -5.11
C GLN A 51 11.49 18.44 -5.70
N VAL A 52 12.70 18.05 -5.28
CA VAL A 52 13.26 16.73 -5.58
C VAL A 52 12.62 15.70 -4.65
N VAL A 53 12.16 14.58 -5.21
CA VAL A 53 11.37 13.55 -4.50
C VAL A 53 11.96 12.14 -4.71
N SER A 54 11.81 11.28 -3.71
CA SER A 54 12.27 9.88 -3.71
C SER A 54 11.58 9.11 -2.58
N GLY A 55 11.45 7.79 -2.71
CA GLY A 55 10.86 6.95 -1.66
C GLY A 55 9.35 7.13 -1.60
N SER A 56 8.81 7.58 -0.46
CA SER A 56 7.37 7.83 -0.28
C SER A 56 7.11 9.31 -0.03
N VAL A 57 6.18 9.89 -0.79
CA VAL A 57 5.89 11.33 -0.79
C VAL A 57 4.39 11.58 -0.76
N GLU A 58 3.95 12.41 0.20
CA GLU A 58 2.58 12.91 0.21
C GLU A 58 2.38 14.00 -0.86
N LEU A 59 1.29 13.89 -1.60
CA LEU A 59 0.95 14.74 -2.72
C LEU A 59 -0.43 15.35 -2.52
N ALA A 60 -0.51 16.67 -2.65
CA ALA A 60 -1.76 17.43 -2.65
C ALA A 60 -1.87 18.29 -3.92
N ALA A 61 -3.09 18.56 -4.37
CA ALA A 61 -3.34 19.45 -5.48
C ALA A 61 -2.95 20.89 -5.11
N LEU A 62 -2.41 21.65 -6.08
CA LEU A 62 -2.09 23.07 -5.87
C LEU A 62 -3.25 24.00 -6.24
N ASP A 63 -4.19 23.49 -7.04
CA ASP A 63 -5.35 24.22 -7.53
C ASP A 63 -6.48 23.27 -7.97
N ALA A 64 -7.58 23.85 -8.42
CA ALA A 64 -8.79 23.15 -8.86
C ALA A 64 -8.60 22.25 -10.10
N THR A 65 -7.45 22.27 -10.78
CA THR A 65 -7.20 21.32 -11.88
C THR A 65 -6.97 19.91 -11.35
N ASN A 66 -6.62 19.76 -10.07
CA ASN A 66 -6.33 18.47 -9.45
C ASN A 66 -5.29 17.66 -10.21
N GLN A 67 -4.28 18.34 -10.73
CA GLN A 67 -3.15 17.74 -11.41
C GLN A 67 -1.84 18.18 -10.76
N ARG A 68 -0.89 17.26 -10.69
CA ARG A 68 0.51 17.56 -10.36
C ARG A 68 1.40 17.04 -11.47
N THR A 69 2.47 17.77 -11.75
CA THR A 69 3.44 17.36 -12.77
C THR A 69 4.69 16.83 -12.10
N LEU A 70 5.12 15.64 -12.49
CA LEU A 70 6.36 15.03 -12.03
C LEU A 70 7.29 14.84 -13.23
N ALA A 71 8.49 15.40 -13.17
CA ALA A 71 9.54 15.17 -14.16
C ALA A 71 10.50 14.09 -13.63
N ILE A 72 10.77 13.07 -14.43
CA ILE A 72 11.65 11.96 -14.07
C ILE A 72 12.78 11.89 -15.10
N SER A 73 14.02 11.91 -14.64
CA SER A 73 15.22 11.66 -15.46
C SER A 73 15.87 10.37 -14.98
N ALA A 74 15.82 9.35 -15.82
CA ALA A 74 16.37 8.03 -15.53
C ALA A 74 17.63 7.77 -16.35
N ARG A 75 18.62 7.13 -15.74
CA ARG A 75 19.90 6.77 -16.38
C ARG A 75 20.37 5.42 -15.91
N ASP A 76 20.87 4.63 -16.84
CA ASP A 76 21.43 3.32 -16.55
C ASP A 76 22.46 2.92 -17.62
N GLU A 77 23.54 2.23 -17.23
CA GLU A 77 24.59 1.79 -18.14
C GLU A 77 24.12 0.72 -19.13
N ALA A 78 23.23 -0.18 -18.70
CA ALA A 78 22.64 -1.22 -19.53
C ALA A 78 21.45 -0.67 -20.33
N GLY A 79 20.70 0.27 -19.75
CA GLY A 79 19.61 0.98 -20.42
C GLY A 79 18.37 1.09 -19.54
N ILE A 80 17.47 2.00 -19.90
CA ILE A 80 16.13 2.09 -19.33
C ILE A 80 15.16 1.39 -20.28
N ASP A 81 14.42 0.41 -19.77
CA ASP A 81 13.42 -0.33 -20.55
C ASP A 81 12.09 0.42 -20.58
N ARG A 82 11.52 0.68 -19.40
CA ARG A 82 10.19 1.29 -19.27
C ARG A 82 9.98 2.01 -17.93
N LEU A 83 8.93 2.79 -17.89
CA LEU A 83 8.33 3.33 -16.68
C LEU A 83 6.90 2.80 -16.57
N GLU A 84 6.51 2.38 -15.36
CA GLU A 84 5.16 1.93 -15.05
C GLU A 84 4.58 2.76 -13.91
N VAL A 85 3.25 2.98 -13.94
CA VAL A 85 2.50 3.64 -12.87
C VAL A 85 1.31 2.77 -12.50
N PHE A 86 1.21 2.39 -11.23
CA PHE A 86 0.13 1.57 -10.70
C PHE A 86 -0.68 2.31 -9.64
N ASP A 87 -1.96 1.97 -9.49
CA ASP A 87 -2.74 2.31 -8.29
C ASP A 87 -2.64 1.22 -7.21
N ASP A 88 -3.28 1.45 -6.06
CA ASP A 88 -3.30 0.52 -4.92
C ASP A 88 -3.91 -0.85 -5.24
N ASP A 89 -4.80 -0.92 -6.24
CA ASP A 89 -5.41 -2.16 -6.71
C ASP A 89 -4.51 -2.91 -7.71
N GLY A 90 -3.36 -2.33 -8.07
CA GLY A 90 -2.40 -2.88 -9.03
C GLY A 90 -2.80 -2.67 -10.50
N ASN A 91 -3.75 -1.78 -10.78
CA ASN A 91 -4.11 -1.44 -12.16
C ASN A 91 -3.02 -0.57 -12.79
N ASP A 92 -2.64 -0.90 -14.01
CA ASP A 92 -1.67 -0.12 -14.79
C ASP A 92 -2.31 1.17 -15.36
N LEU A 93 -1.83 2.32 -14.89
CA LEU A 93 -2.27 3.66 -15.29
C LEU A 93 -1.24 4.38 -16.19
N THR A 94 -0.16 3.70 -16.57
CA THR A 94 0.99 4.29 -17.28
C THR A 94 0.58 5.09 -18.50
N SER A 95 -0.25 4.51 -19.38
CA SER A 95 -0.67 5.17 -20.62
C SER A 95 -1.56 6.41 -20.43
N ALA A 96 -2.20 6.55 -19.27
CA ALA A 96 -3.07 7.68 -18.94
C ALA A 96 -2.31 8.84 -18.27
N ILE A 97 -1.20 8.54 -17.60
CA ILE A 97 -0.46 9.48 -16.75
C ILE A 97 0.85 9.95 -17.41
N VAL A 98 1.50 9.05 -18.14
CA VAL A 98 2.86 9.26 -18.65
C VAL A 98 2.82 9.91 -20.03
N VAL A 99 3.52 11.03 -20.15
CA VAL A 99 3.87 11.64 -21.42
C VAL A 99 5.38 11.57 -21.54
N GLU A 100 5.88 10.73 -22.43
CA GLU A 100 7.29 10.78 -22.79
C GLU A 100 7.54 12.09 -23.54
N THR A 101 8.35 12.97 -22.97
CA THR A 101 8.67 14.26 -23.59
C THR A 101 10.16 14.32 -23.88
N LEU A 102 10.49 14.47 -25.16
CA LEU A 102 11.85 14.82 -25.56
C LEU A 102 11.89 15.97 -26.54
N PRO A 103 12.88 16.85 -26.41
CA PRO A 103 13.40 17.59 -27.54
C PRO A 103 13.94 16.58 -28.59
N ALA A 104 13.59 16.78 -29.86
CA ALA A 104 14.03 15.90 -30.94
C ALA A 104 15.56 15.71 -30.95
N GLY A 105 16.03 14.46 -30.84
CA GLY A 105 17.44 14.06 -30.99
C GLY A 105 18.25 13.83 -29.71
N ALA A 106 17.64 13.84 -28.52
CA ALA A 106 18.36 13.81 -27.24
C ALA A 106 18.30 12.49 -26.45
N GLN A 107 17.59 11.45 -26.91
CA GLN A 107 17.56 10.16 -26.20
C GLN A 107 18.46 9.09 -26.78
N THR A 108 19.09 8.39 -25.84
CA THR A 108 19.73 7.09 -26.01
C THR A 108 18.98 6.11 -25.11
N HIS A 109 19.08 4.82 -25.36
CA HIS A 109 18.46 3.81 -24.49
C HIS A 109 18.97 3.87 -23.04
N GLN A 110 20.14 4.49 -22.80
CA GLN A 110 20.75 4.68 -21.48
C GLN A 110 20.24 5.88 -20.69
N ARG A 111 19.45 6.77 -21.32
CA ARG A 111 18.92 7.94 -20.65
C ARG A 111 17.55 8.32 -21.21
N VAL A 112 16.56 8.28 -20.33
CA VAL A 112 15.15 8.55 -20.66
C VAL A 112 14.60 9.61 -19.71
N ASP A 113 13.89 10.60 -20.27
CA ASP A 113 13.20 11.65 -19.51
C ASP A 113 11.68 11.50 -19.69
N TYR A 114 10.94 11.43 -18.58
CA TYR A 114 9.48 11.30 -18.54
C TYR A 114 8.85 12.54 -17.90
N ALA A 115 7.65 12.91 -18.38
CA ALA A 115 6.79 13.88 -17.74
C ALA A 115 5.45 13.20 -17.40
N LEU A 116 5.13 13.14 -16.11
CA LEU A 116 3.89 12.54 -15.62
C LEU A 116 2.91 13.65 -15.24
N THR A 117 1.67 13.55 -15.70
CA THR A 117 0.54 14.35 -15.20
C THR A 117 -0.27 13.49 -14.25
N VAL A 118 0.03 13.62 -12.97
CA VAL A 118 -0.54 12.81 -11.89
C VAL A 118 -1.87 13.41 -11.46
N PRO A 119 -3.01 12.69 -11.63
CA PRO A 119 -4.29 13.15 -11.12
C PRO A 119 -4.34 13.03 -9.59
N VAL A 120 -4.81 14.07 -8.92
CA VAL A 120 -5.04 14.07 -7.46
C VAL A 120 -6.51 13.83 -7.20
N ARG A 121 -6.85 12.70 -6.57
CA ARG A 121 -8.24 12.33 -6.33
C ARG A 121 -8.67 12.62 -4.88
N PRO A 122 -9.97 12.88 -4.63
CA PRO A 122 -10.49 13.24 -3.32
C PRO A 122 -10.78 12.00 -2.44
N TYR A 123 -9.95 10.97 -2.52
CA TYR A 123 -9.99 9.78 -1.68
C TYR A 123 -8.59 9.37 -1.23
N ASP A 124 -8.48 8.58 -0.18
CA ASP A 124 -7.20 8.06 0.31
C ASP A 124 -6.68 6.97 -0.64
N HIS A 125 -5.52 7.21 -1.25
CA HIS A 125 -4.88 6.28 -2.16
C HIS A 125 -3.40 6.59 -2.39
N THR A 126 -2.67 5.61 -2.92
CA THR A 126 -1.29 5.74 -3.36
C THR A 126 -1.15 5.38 -4.84
N LEU A 127 -0.22 6.05 -5.51
CA LEU A 127 0.26 5.64 -6.83
C LEU A 127 1.72 5.21 -6.72
N THR A 128 2.06 4.07 -7.31
CA THR A 128 3.43 3.56 -7.35
C THR A 128 4.03 3.77 -8.73
N VAL A 129 5.11 4.52 -8.82
CA VAL A 129 5.89 4.75 -10.04
C VAL A 129 7.14 3.88 -10.01
N ARG A 130 7.36 3.08 -11.06
CA ARG A 130 8.53 2.21 -11.20
C ARG A 130 9.29 2.53 -12.47
N VAL A 131 10.61 2.55 -12.40
CA VAL A 131 11.50 2.67 -13.56
C VAL A 131 12.41 1.46 -13.62
N TYR A 132 12.31 0.70 -14.70
CA TYR A 132 13.04 -0.55 -14.90
C TYR A 132 14.30 -0.34 -15.75
N ASP A 133 15.37 -1.04 -15.38
CA ASP A 133 16.54 -1.21 -16.25
C ASP A 133 16.26 -2.20 -17.39
N THR A 134 17.26 -2.46 -18.23
CA THR A 134 17.14 -3.42 -19.35
C THR A 134 17.13 -4.87 -18.85
N GLY A 135 15.94 -5.47 -18.83
CA GLY A 135 15.71 -6.86 -18.42
C GLY A 135 14.31 -7.35 -18.78
N ALA A 136 14.12 -8.66 -18.89
CA ALA A 136 12.81 -9.23 -19.23
C ALA A 136 11.86 -9.11 -18.04
N ALA A 137 10.69 -8.47 -18.20
CA ALA A 137 9.66 -8.20 -17.19
C ALA A 137 9.38 -9.33 -16.18
N LEU A 138 10.28 -9.48 -15.21
CA LEU A 138 10.14 -10.37 -14.08
C LEU A 138 9.93 -9.51 -12.84
N PRO A 139 9.11 -9.95 -11.87
CA PRO A 139 8.96 -9.26 -10.58
C PRO A 139 10.28 -9.09 -9.80
N THR A 140 11.34 -9.77 -10.22
CA THR A 140 12.69 -9.71 -9.65
C THR A 140 13.60 -8.73 -10.36
N ASP A 141 13.13 -8.08 -11.43
CA ASP A 141 13.93 -7.08 -12.16
C ASP A 141 14.20 -5.88 -11.26
N ARG A 142 15.39 -5.32 -11.42
CA ARG A 142 15.80 -4.14 -10.67
C ARG A 142 15.00 -2.96 -11.16
N HIS A 143 14.49 -2.20 -10.20
CA HIS A 143 13.74 -1.01 -10.50
C HIS A 143 13.91 0.00 -9.38
N TRP A 144 13.86 1.26 -9.78
CA TRP A 144 13.64 2.34 -8.85
C TRP A 144 12.15 2.52 -8.62
N GLU A 145 11.74 2.82 -7.39
CA GLU A 145 10.33 3.01 -7.00
C GLU A 145 10.12 4.37 -6.30
N LEU A 146 8.97 4.98 -6.58
CA LEU A 146 8.44 6.15 -5.87
C LEU A 146 6.96 5.94 -5.59
N GLU A 147 6.57 6.10 -4.32
CA GLU A 147 5.19 6.11 -3.87
C GLU A 147 4.70 7.56 -3.74
N LEU A 148 3.52 7.83 -4.29
CA LEU A 148 2.82 9.09 -4.23
C LEU A 148 1.53 8.92 -3.42
N ALA A 149 1.60 9.18 -2.11
CA ALA A 149 0.46 9.07 -1.22
C ALA A 149 -0.44 10.30 -1.31
N MET A 150 -1.75 10.11 -1.42
CA MET A 150 -2.75 11.17 -1.53
C MET A 150 -3.77 10.98 -0.41
N PRO A 151 -3.45 11.43 0.81
CA PRO A 151 -4.25 11.10 1.97
C PRO A 151 -5.62 11.78 1.95
N GLN A 152 -6.61 11.08 2.51
CA GLN A 152 -7.85 11.67 3.00
C GLN A 152 -8.01 11.36 4.48
N THR A 153 -8.20 12.40 5.28
CA THR A 153 -8.48 12.24 6.72
C THR A 153 -9.92 12.62 7.03
N THR A 154 -10.51 11.95 8.01
CA THR A 154 -11.86 12.25 8.50
C THR A 154 -11.86 12.33 10.01
N VAL A 155 -12.37 13.44 10.55
CA VAL A 155 -12.63 13.62 11.98
C VAL A 155 -14.14 13.66 12.18
N LEU A 156 -14.68 12.68 12.89
CA LEU A 156 -16.10 12.58 13.19
C LEU A 156 -16.40 13.12 14.59
N THR A 157 -17.53 13.79 14.73
CA THR A 157 -18.00 14.36 15.99
C THR A 157 -19.48 14.08 16.20
N VAL A 158 -19.87 13.91 17.46
CA VAL A 158 -21.26 13.87 17.93
C VAL A 158 -21.40 14.91 19.02
N ASP A 159 -22.40 15.78 18.91
CA ASP A 159 -22.61 16.92 19.83
C ASP A 159 -21.34 17.79 20.04
N GLY A 160 -20.49 17.88 19.01
CA GLY A 160 -19.25 18.66 19.02
C GLY A 160 -18.09 18.03 19.79
N GLN A 161 -18.21 16.77 20.22
CA GLN A 161 -17.11 15.98 20.79
C GLN A 161 -16.61 14.95 19.79
N ALA A 162 -15.33 14.58 19.86
CA ALA A 162 -14.75 13.54 19.03
C ALA A 162 -15.53 12.23 19.20
N HIS A 163 -15.88 11.61 18.08
CA HIS A 163 -16.62 10.36 18.04
C HIS A 163 -15.69 9.16 17.96
N ASP A 164 -15.91 8.16 18.82
CA ASP A 164 -15.23 6.87 18.77
C ASP A 164 -16.19 5.79 18.25
N PRO A 165 -16.02 5.30 17.00
CA PRO A 165 -16.90 4.28 16.43
C PRO A 165 -16.90 2.95 17.19
N GLN A 166 -15.82 2.62 17.93
CA GLN A 166 -15.73 1.37 18.70
C GLN A 166 -16.53 1.43 20.01
N ALA A 167 -16.63 2.62 20.60
CA ALA A 167 -17.35 2.84 21.85
C ALA A 167 -18.82 3.22 21.64
N PHE A 168 -19.20 3.58 20.41
CA PHE A 168 -20.54 4.05 20.09
C PHE A 168 -21.48 2.94 19.62
N VAL A 169 -22.70 2.95 20.14
CA VAL A 169 -23.77 2.04 19.72
C VAL A 169 -25.03 2.82 19.43
N PHE A 170 -25.60 2.63 18.25
CA PHE A 170 -26.90 3.20 17.91
C PHE A 170 -28.02 2.56 18.73
N GLU A 171 -28.86 3.41 19.32
CA GLU A 171 -30.17 2.99 19.79
C GLU A 171 -31.16 3.02 18.63
N THR A 172 -31.86 1.91 18.39
CA THR A 172 -32.81 1.80 17.27
C THR A 172 -33.89 2.86 17.35
N GLY A 173 -34.11 3.58 16.24
CA GLY A 173 -35.10 4.64 16.14
C GLY A 173 -34.71 5.95 16.85
N VAL A 174 -33.57 6.01 17.53
CA VAL A 174 -33.07 7.24 18.16
C VAL A 174 -32.18 8.00 17.17
N PRO A 175 -32.56 9.23 16.78
CA PRO A 175 -31.76 10.04 15.86
C PRO A 175 -30.51 10.59 16.56
N VAL A 176 -29.38 10.55 15.86
CA VAL A 176 -28.08 11.03 16.34
C VAL A 176 -27.54 12.06 15.35
N SER A 177 -27.13 13.22 15.87
CA SER A 177 -26.56 14.30 15.05
C SER A 177 -25.05 14.16 14.96
N PHE A 178 -24.55 14.00 13.74
CA PHE A 178 -23.13 13.91 13.44
C PHE A 178 -22.65 15.17 12.74
N GLY A 179 -21.42 15.57 13.09
CA GLY A 179 -20.61 16.49 12.30
C GLY A 179 -19.33 15.79 11.88
N ALA A 180 -18.87 15.99 10.64
CA ALA A 180 -17.60 15.47 10.17
C ALA A 180 -16.78 16.56 9.49
N THR A 181 -15.46 16.49 9.65
CA THR A 181 -14.52 17.30 8.87
C THR A 181 -13.61 16.35 8.11
N VAL A 182 -13.66 16.47 6.79
CA VAL A 182 -12.88 15.69 5.84
C VAL A 182 -11.82 16.60 5.24
N THR A 183 -10.58 16.15 5.19
CA THR A 183 -9.49 16.84 4.47
C THR A 183 -8.94 15.92 3.40
N THR A 184 -8.91 16.39 2.15
CA THR A 184 -8.48 15.61 0.98
C THR A 184 -7.18 16.16 0.40
N ALA A 185 -6.37 15.29 -0.20
CA ALA A 185 -5.27 15.70 -1.07
C ALA A 185 -5.74 16.56 -2.26
N ALA A 186 -6.89 16.22 -2.86
CA ALA A 186 -7.49 17.00 -3.93
C ALA A 186 -8.04 18.36 -3.46
N TRP A 187 -8.08 19.31 -4.37
CA TRP A 187 -8.74 20.59 -4.25
C TRP A 187 -10.22 20.44 -4.58
N LEU A 188 -11.09 20.76 -3.63
CA LEU A 188 -12.53 20.68 -3.72
C LEU A 188 -13.12 21.98 -4.28
N THR A 189 -14.13 21.86 -5.15
CA THR A 189 -14.81 23.01 -5.75
C THR A 189 -16.33 22.90 -5.61
N PRO A 190 -17.08 24.02 -5.65
CA PRO A 190 -18.53 24.00 -5.54
C PRO A 190 -19.26 23.25 -6.67
N GLU A 191 -18.58 22.99 -7.78
CA GLU A 191 -19.13 22.26 -8.92
C GLU A 191 -19.09 20.74 -8.75
N MET A 192 -18.32 20.24 -7.77
CA MET A 192 -18.21 18.80 -7.50
C MET A 192 -19.53 18.23 -7.00
N GLU A 193 -19.87 17.02 -7.44
CA GLU A 193 -21.03 16.28 -6.97
C GLU A 193 -20.71 15.64 -5.62
N LEU A 194 -21.43 16.06 -4.58
CA LEU A 194 -21.31 15.54 -3.22
C LEU A 194 -22.52 14.69 -2.87
N THR A 195 -22.28 13.47 -2.39
CA THR A 195 -23.33 12.57 -1.94
C THR A 195 -22.99 11.96 -0.59
N LEU A 196 -24.02 11.63 0.19
CA LEU A 196 -23.89 10.87 1.43
C LEU A 196 -24.99 9.82 1.46
N THR A 197 -24.60 8.56 1.48
CA THR A 197 -25.54 7.44 1.43
C THR A 197 -25.27 6.45 2.57
N SER A 198 -26.27 5.64 2.91
CA SER A 198 -26.10 4.52 3.83
C SER A 198 -27.06 3.41 3.45
N GLY A 199 -26.60 2.16 3.57
CA GLY A 199 -27.45 0.98 3.41
C GLY A 199 -28.19 0.59 4.70
N THR A 200 -27.72 1.03 5.87
CA THR A 200 -28.22 0.57 7.18
C THR A 200 -28.87 1.67 8.01
N LEU A 201 -28.73 2.93 7.60
CA LEU A 201 -29.23 4.11 8.32
C LEU A 201 -30.19 4.93 7.46
N THR A 202 -31.21 5.51 8.09
CA THR A 202 -31.92 6.64 7.50
C THR A 202 -31.12 7.92 7.76
N LEU A 203 -30.77 8.64 6.70
CA LEU A 203 -30.07 9.92 6.78
C LEU A 203 -31.04 11.08 6.52
N THR A 204 -30.97 12.11 7.36
CA THR A 204 -31.76 13.34 7.20
C THR A 204 -30.90 14.57 7.49
N GLY A 205 -31.32 15.73 7.00
CA GLY A 205 -30.61 17.00 7.28
C GLY A 205 -29.17 17.06 6.77
N VAL A 206 -28.83 16.29 5.74
CA VAL A 206 -27.48 16.26 5.16
C VAL A 206 -27.12 17.65 4.61
N GLN A 207 -26.01 18.19 5.07
CA GLN A 207 -25.45 19.47 4.66
C GLN A 207 -23.97 19.30 4.41
N PHE A 208 -23.49 19.87 3.31
CA PHE A 208 -22.08 19.94 2.95
C PHE A 208 -21.65 21.40 2.92
N ASN A 209 -20.49 21.69 3.49
CA ASN A 209 -19.85 22.99 3.47
C ASN A 209 -18.41 22.79 3.04
N LEU A 210 -18.06 23.29 1.86
CA LEU A 210 -16.67 23.29 1.41
C LEU A 210 -15.89 24.33 2.21
N ASP A 211 -14.83 23.86 2.87
CA ASP A 211 -13.80 24.72 3.42
C ASP A 211 -12.80 25.08 2.30
N LYS A 212 -11.94 26.08 2.53
CA LYS A 212 -11.05 26.55 1.46
C LYS A 212 -10.10 25.43 1.01
N GLY A 213 -10.11 25.16 -0.29
CA GLY A 213 -9.14 24.28 -0.94
C GLY A 213 -9.43 22.81 -0.71
N HIS A 214 -9.06 22.28 0.45
CA HIS A 214 -8.95 20.83 0.68
C HIS A 214 -9.96 20.27 1.70
N GLY A 215 -10.72 21.14 2.35
CA GLY A 215 -11.59 20.75 3.45
C GLY A 215 -13.05 20.65 3.05
N LEU A 216 -13.75 19.69 3.64
CA LEU A 216 -15.18 19.51 3.55
C LEU A 216 -15.74 19.26 4.96
N SER A 217 -16.65 20.12 5.38
CA SER A 217 -17.41 19.95 6.61
C SER A 217 -18.81 19.42 6.29
N LEU A 218 -19.22 18.36 6.99
CA LEU A 218 -20.51 17.68 6.80
C LEU A 218 -21.32 17.74 8.10
N GLY A 219 -22.63 17.94 7.98
CA GLY A 219 -23.59 17.79 9.08
C GLY A 219 -24.74 16.91 8.65
N PHE A 220 -25.14 15.95 9.46
CA PHE A 220 -26.27 15.07 9.16
C PHE A 220 -26.85 14.42 10.42
N THR A 221 -28.10 13.99 10.35
CA THR A 221 -28.73 13.15 11.37
C THR A 221 -28.90 11.74 10.84
N ALA A 222 -28.43 10.76 11.60
CA ALA A 222 -28.56 9.34 11.27
C ALA A 222 -29.45 8.62 12.30
N THR A 223 -30.31 7.74 11.79
CA THR A 223 -31.19 6.90 12.61
C THR A 223 -31.09 5.44 12.15
N ALA A 224 -30.77 4.53 13.07
CA ALA A 224 -30.77 3.09 12.80
C ALA A 224 -32.21 2.57 12.72
N ASN A 225 -32.53 1.88 11.62
CA ASN A 225 -33.89 1.40 11.34
C ASN A 225 -34.17 -0.02 11.84
N GLU A 226 -33.13 -0.79 12.18
CA GLU A 226 -33.24 -2.17 12.66
C GLU A 226 -32.64 -2.32 14.06
N ALA A 227 -33.13 -3.31 14.80
CA ALA A 227 -32.59 -3.71 16.10
C ALA A 227 -31.37 -4.60 15.88
N GLY A 228 -30.16 -4.02 16.00
CA GLY A 228 -28.95 -4.80 15.86
C GLY A 228 -27.68 -4.00 16.01
N SER A 229 -27.11 -4.03 17.22
CA SER A 229 -25.72 -3.69 17.49
C SER A 229 -24.72 -4.66 16.81
N ALA A 230 -25.18 -5.61 15.99
CA ALA A 230 -24.39 -6.73 15.45
C ALA A 230 -23.71 -6.43 14.11
N SER A 231 -24.21 -5.48 13.32
CA SER A 231 -23.56 -5.02 12.09
C SER A 231 -23.12 -3.59 12.30
N GLY A 232 -21.86 -3.28 12.03
CA GLY A 232 -21.39 -1.90 12.06
C GLY A 232 -22.26 -0.98 11.21
N HIS A 233 -22.26 0.30 11.52
CA HIS A 233 -22.95 1.31 10.74
C HIS A 233 -21.95 2.27 10.12
N SER A 234 -22.10 2.50 8.82
CA SER A 234 -21.29 3.42 8.06
C SER A 234 -22.15 4.27 7.13
N VAL A 235 -21.54 5.36 6.68
CA VAL A 235 -22.03 6.18 5.58
C VAL A 235 -20.96 6.20 4.49
N THR A 236 -21.39 6.25 3.24
CA THR A 236 -20.50 6.43 2.09
C THR A 236 -20.59 7.87 1.63
N LEU A 237 -19.47 8.59 1.75
CA LEU A 237 -19.27 9.91 1.18
C LEU A 237 -18.81 9.75 -0.27
N GLY A 238 -19.58 10.29 -1.21
CA GLY A 238 -19.16 10.39 -2.62
C GLY A 238 -18.72 11.80 -2.97
N ILE A 239 -17.54 11.95 -3.58
CA ILE A 239 -17.03 13.19 -4.16
C ILE A 239 -16.67 12.93 -5.63
N ASP A 240 -17.45 13.48 -6.57
CA ASP A 240 -17.31 13.23 -8.02
C ASP A 240 -17.22 11.74 -8.38
N GLY A 241 -18.02 10.91 -7.69
CA GLY A 241 -18.06 9.46 -7.90
C GLY A 241 -16.94 8.67 -7.21
N ASN A 242 -16.00 9.33 -6.53
CA ASN A 242 -15.04 8.65 -5.66
C ASN A 242 -15.68 8.45 -4.29
N GLU A 243 -15.61 7.23 -3.75
CA GLU A 243 -16.32 6.85 -2.53
C GLU A 243 -15.36 6.68 -1.36
N THR A 244 -15.71 7.28 -0.22
CA THR A 244 -15.02 7.07 1.06
C THR A 244 -16.02 6.58 2.09
N VAL A 245 -15.73 5.43 2.69
CA VAL A 245 -16.56 4.85 3.75
C VAL A 245 -16.17 5.45 5.09
N ILE A 246 -17.13 6.10 5.76
CA ILE A 246 -16.98 6.67 7.10
C ILE A 246 -17.74 5.78 8.09
N VAL A 247 -17.00 5.16 8.99
CA VAL A 247 -17.57 4.28 10.03
C VAL A 247 -18.14 5.13 11.16
N LEU A 248 -19.43 4.99 11.45
CA LEU A 248 -20.14 5.67 12.55
C LEU A 248 -20.29 4.76 13.77
N GLN A 249 -20.38 3.45 13.56
CA GLN A 249 -20.32 2.44 14.61
C GLN A 249 -19.53 1.27 14.00
N ALA A 250 -18.48 0.83 14.66
CA ALA A 250 -17.80 -0.39 14.26
C ALA A 250 -18.76 -1.57 14.41
N ALA A 251 -18.63 -2.59 13.55
CA ALA A 251 -19.22 -3.86 13.90
C ALA A 251 -18.64 -4.27 15.27
N PRO A 252 -19.37 -5.03 16.11
CA PRO A 252 -18.72 -5.73 17.19
C PRO A 252 -17.49 -6.37 16.61
N ASP A 253 -16.36 -6.20 17.28
CA ASP A 253 -15.18 -6.95 16.91
C ASP A 253 -15.59 -8.41 17.12
N ASP A 254 -15.94 -9.12 16.04
CA ASP A 254 -16.33 -10.53 16.08
C ASP A 254 -15.18 -11.39 16.61
N GLY A 255 -14.03 -10.76 16.94
CA GLY A 255 -12.79 -11.40 17.22
C GLY A 255 -12.46 -12.24 16.00
N GLY A 256 -12.32 -11.56 14.85
CA GLY A 256 -12.08 -12.18 13.56
C GLY A 256 -11.17 -13.39 13.71
N VAL A 257 -11.54 -14.52 13.10
CA VAL A 257 -10.88 -15.82 13.28
C VAL A 257 -9.37 -15.60 13.33
N ILE A 258 -8.80 -15.72 14.52
CA ILE A 258 -7.38 -15.50 14.73
C ILE A 258 -6.66 -16.57 13.92
N GLY A 259 -5.87 -16.13 12.94
CA GLY A 259 -5.10 -16.98 12.06
C GLY A 259 -3.61 -16.77 12.29
N ILE A 260 -2.87 -17.86 12.43
CA ILE A 260 -1.41 -17.83 12.31
C ILE A 260 -1.10 -18.36 10.91
N GLY A 261 -0.41 -17.55 10.11
CA GLY A 261 0.09 -17.88 8.79
C GLY A 261 1.34 -18.76 8.89
N ARG A 262 2.40 -18.40 8.14
CA ARG A 262 3.66 -19.16 8.23
C ARG A 262 4.36 -18.87 9.54
N VAL A 263 4.97 -19.92 10.07
CA VAL A 263 5.91 -19.82 11.18
C VAL A 263 7.21 -20.46 10.75
N LEU A 264 8.30 -19.71 10.87
CA LEU A 264 9.63 -20.14 10.46
C LEU A 264 10.64 -19.73 11.53
N ASN A 265 11.78 -20.41 11.55
CA ASN A 265 12.91 -19.98 12.36
C ASN A 265 14.16 -19.85 11.48
N TYR A 266 14.94 -18.80 11.69
CA TYR A 266 16.19 -18.56 10.96
C TYR A 266 17.27 -17.98 11.89
N PRO A 267 18.51 -18.53 11.87
CA PRO A 267 18.94 -19.69 11.07
C PRO A 267 18.37 -21.04 11.55
N ASN A 268 18.25 -22.00 10.62
CA ASN A 268 17.90 -23.41 10.90
C ASN A 268 18.70 -24.34 9.96
N PRO A 269 19.66 -25.16 10.43
CA PRO A 269 20.03 -25.37 11.83
C PRO A 269 20.56 -24.11 12.53
N MET A 270 20.22 -23.93 13.80
CA MET A 270 20.74 -22.86 14.64
C MET A 270 22.05 -23.28 15.35
N GLY A 271 22.95 -22.32 15.51
CA GLY A 271 24.19 -22.46 16.30
C GLY A 271 23.99 -21.93 17.71
N GLU A 272 24.19 -20.63 17.91
CA GLU A 272 24.02 -19.98 19.22
C GLU A 272 22.57 -19.51 19.42
N ASP A 273 22.04 -18.74 18.47
CA ASP A 273 20.71 -18.13 18.48
C ASP A 273 19.88 -18.43 17.22
N THR A 274 18.57 -18.18 17.30
CA THR A 274 17.65 -18.14 16.15
C THR A 274 16.59 -17.07 16.39
N ARG A 275 15.98 -16.62 15.29
CA ARG A 275 14.77 -15.79 15.34
C ARG A 275 13.58 -16.60 14.84
N PHE A 276 12.43 -16.46 15.47
CA PHE A 276 11.16 -16.98 14.97
C PHE A 276 10.41 -15.85 14.25
N LEU A 277 9.99 -16.10 13.02
CA LEU A 277 9.07 -15.26 12.28
C LEU A 277 7.67 -15.88 12.37
N VAL A 278 6.69 -15.09 12.79
CA VAL A 278 5.29 -15.48 12.91
C VAL A 278 4.46 -14.53 12.05
N GLU A 279 3.89 -15.04 10.97
CA GLU A 279 2.93 -14.27 10.17
C GLU A 279 1.57 -14.30 10.86
N THR A 280 1.05 -13.13 11.23
CA THR A 280 -0.20 -13.03 11.99
C THR A 280 -0.78 -11.62 11.89
N GLY A 281 -2.10 -11.53 11.72
CA GLY A 281 -2.85 -10.26 11.88
C GLY A 281 -3.47 -10.10 13.27
N ALA A 282 -3.15 -11.01 14.19
CA ALA A 282 -3.74 -11.06 15.52
C ALA A 282 -3.11 -10.06 16.50
N THR A 283 -3.95 -9.50 17.37
CA THR A 283 -3.53 -8.75 18.56
C THR A 283 -3.70 -9.62 19.81
N GLY A 284 -2.71 -9.60 20.72
CA GLY A 284 -2.78 -10.33 21.98
C GLY A 284 -1.45 -10.88 22.50
N THR A 285 -1.52 -11.94 23.30
CA THR A 285 -0.33 -12.59 23.90
C THR A 285 -0.06 -13.94 23.25
N GLY A 286 1.15 -14.10 22.73
CA GLY A 286 1.61 -15.32 22.09
C GLY A 286 2.64 -16.10 22.91
N HIS A 287 2.76 -17.38 22.62
CA HIS A 287 3.88 -18.19 23.08
C HIS A 287 4.34 -19.22 22.06
N ILE A 288 5.64 -19.44 22.02
CA ILE A 288 6.30 -20.51 21.27
C ILE A 288 6.62 -21.63 22.25
N SER A 289 6.00 -22.78 22.09
CA SER A 289 6.31 -23.96 22.90
C SER A 289 7.23 -24.90 22.12
N LEU A 290 8.29 -25.36 22.78
CA LEU A 290 9.29 -26.28 22.22
C LEU A 290 9.22 -27.62 22.95
N TRP A 291 9.37 -28.70 22.18
CA TRP A 291 9.43 -30.08 22.67
C TRP A 291 10.57 -30.84 22.01
N SER A 292 11.08 -31.86 22.71
CA SER A 292 11.90 -32.90 22.09
C SER A 292 11.06 -33.75 21.13
N VAL A 293 11.69 -34.50 20.23
CA VAL A 293 10.99 -35.47 19.37
C VAL A 293 10.23 -36.55 20.18
N ALA A 294 10.64 -36.79 21.42
CA ALA A 294 9.95 -37.67 22.36
C ALA A 294 8.73 -37.03 23.05
N GLY A 295 8.42 -35.75 22.77
CA GLY A 295 7.29 -35.02 23.32
C GLY A 295 7.54 -34.37 24.69
N SER A 296 8.76 -34.42 25.22
CA SER A 296 9.09 -33.74 26.48
C SER A 296 9.16 -32.22 26.25
N PRO A 297 8.50 -31.38 27.08
CA PRO A 297 8.60 -29.94 26.98
C PRO A 297 10.03 -29.47 27.27
N VAL A 298 10.47 -28.45 26.55
CA VAL A 298 11.85 -27.94 26.57
C VAL A 298 11.88 -26.46 26.93
N ALA A 299 11.16 -25.62 26.19
CA ALA A 299 11.11 -24.18 26.43
C ALA A 299 9.73 -23.62 26.08
N ARG A 300 9.40 -22.47 26.67
CA ARG A 300 8.21 -21.67 26.33
C ARG A 300 8.61 -20.20 26.27
N ILE A 301 8.57 -19.61 25.09
CA ILE A 301 8.97 -18.21 24.84
C ILE A 301 7.71 -17.38 24.67
N GLY A 302 7.48 -16.38 25.52
CA GLY A 302 6.34 -15.47 25.42
C GLY A 302 6.64 -14.29 24.50
N PHE A 303 5.62 -13.78 23.80
CA PHE A 303 5.71 -12.57 22.98
C PHE A 303 4.35 -11.85 22.95
N SER A 304 4.35 -10.58 22.52
CA SER A 304 3.14 -9.81 22.23
C SER A 304 2.94 -9.77 20.71
N ALA A 305 1.70 -9.93 20.26
CA ALA A 305 1.31 -9.75 18.87
C ALA A 305 0.51 -8.44 18.75
N ASP A 306 0.90 -7.58 17.82
CA ASP A 306 0.39 -6.21 17.73
C ASP A 306 -0.45 -5.96 16.46
N GLY A 307 -0.81 -7.03 15.74
CA GLY A 307 -1.58 -6.95 14.48
C GLY A 307 -0.73 -7.05 13.21
N ASP A 308 0.59 -7.14 13.36
CA ASP A 308 1.56 -7.32 12.29
C ASP A 308 2.42 -8.59 12.48
N ASP A 309 3.14 -8.96 11.42
CA ASP A 309 4.15 -10.03 11.46
C ASP A 309 5.15 -9.81 12.60
N THR A 310 5.32 -10.83 13.43
CA THR A 310 6.11 -10.73 14.66
C THR A 310 7.43 -11.49 14.54
N VAL A 311 8.53 -10.84 14.95
CA VAL A 311 9.86 -11.44 15.04
C VAL A 311 10.24 -11.62 16.51
N ILE A 312 10.56 -12.85 16.91
CA ILE A 312 10.92 -13.22 18.28
C ILE A 312 12.35 -13.74 18.30
N GLU A 313 13.25 -13.04 18.99
CA GLU A 313 14.63 -13.49 19.20
C GLU A 313 14.70 -14.55 20.32
N TRP A 314 15.52 -15.58 20.13
CA TRP A 314 15.74 -16.60 21.14
C TRP A 314 17.18 -17.12 21.12
N ASP A 315 17.78 -17.22 22.30
CA ASP A 315 19.18 -17.55 22.56
C ASP A 315 19.47 -19.06 22.66
N GLY A 316 18.47 -19.91 22.34
CA GLY A 316 18.64 -21.35 22.36
C GLY A 316 18.72 -21.97 23.77
N ARG A 317 18.25 -21.26 24.80
CA ARG A 317 18.26 -21.74 26.20
C ARG A 317 16.88 -22.18 26.69
N ASP A 318 16.88 -23.10 27.63
CA ASP A 318 15.67 -23.58 28.30
C ASP A 318 15.18 -22.60 29.39
N ALA A 319 14.10 -22.96 30.10
CA ALA A 319 13.53 -22.12 31.15
C ALA A 319 14.44 -21.91 32.38
N HIS A 320 15.51 -22.70 32.53
CA HIS A 320 16.51 -22.58 33.59
C HIS A 320 17.79 -21.87 33.12
N GLY A 321 17.85 -21.45 31.85
CA GLY A 321 19.03 -20.85 31.23
C GLY A 321 20.06 -21.86 30.76
N ASP A 322 19.73 -23.16 30.79
CA ASP A 322 20.62 -24.23 30.36
C ASP A 322 20.63 -24.35 28.84
N GLU A 323 21.79 -24.75 28.30
CA GLU A 323 21.94 -24.99 26.87
C GLU A 323 21.26 -26.27 26.44
N LEU A 324 20.52 -26.19 25.34
CA LEU A 324 19.96 -27.37 24.69
C LEU A 324 21.03 -28.18 23.95
N ALA A 325 20.86 -29.50 23.98
CA ALA A 325 21.73 -30.43 23.26
C ALA A 325 21.55 -30.33 21.74
N ASN A 326 22.60 -30.71 21.00
CA ASN A 326 22.51 -30.87 19.54
C ASN A 326 21.43 -31.90 19.20
N GLY A 327 20.54 -31.55 18.27
CA GLY A 327 19.41 -32.40 17.94
C GLY A 327 18.27 -31.69 17.24
N THR A 328 17.20 -32.44 17.00
CA THR A 328 15.95 -31.93 16.44
C THR A 328 14.94 -31.69 17.55
N TYR A 329 14.27 -30.55 17.46
CA TYR A 329 13.20 -30.10 18.33
C TYR A 329 11.97 -29.77 17.49
N LEU A 330 10.80 -29.89 18.10
CA LEU A 330 9.53 -29.51 17.52
C LEU A 330 9.04 -28.26 18.23
N TYR A 331 8.45 -27.33 17.48
CA TYR A 331 7.87 -26.14 18.07
C TYR A 331 6.53 -25.79 17.44
N ARG A 332 5.71 -25.05 18.18
CA ARG A 332 4.43 -24.52 17.74
C ARG A 332 4.19 -23.16 18.37
N VAL A 333 3.52 -22.29 17.63
CA VAL A 333 3.08 -20.97 18.10
C VAL A 333 1.62 -21.02 18.47
N GLU A 334 1.27 -20.39 19.58
CA GLU A 334 -0.10 -20.21 20.04
C GLU A 334 -0.30 -18.76 20.44
N ILE A 335 -1.34 -18.12 19.90
CA ILE A 335 -1.69 -16.72 20.19
C ILE A 335 -3.08 -16.70 20.83
N GLU A 336 -3.16 -16.08 22.01
CA GLU A 336 -4.40 -15.78 22.71
C GLU A 336 -4.73 -14.30 22.47
N GLY A 337 -5.83 -14.05 21.76
CA GLY A 337 -6.29 -12.70 21.41
C GLY A 337 -7.80 -12.54 21.62
N HIS A 338 -8.34 -11.40 21.20
CA HIS A 338 -9.75 -11.06 21.40
C HIS A 338 -10.72 -12.03 20.69
N GLY A 339 -10.29 -12.66 19.58
CA GLY A 339 -11.00 -13.71 18.83
C GLY A 339 -10.76 -15.16 19.24
N GLY A 340 -10.16 -15.41 20.40
CA GLY A 340 -9.90 -16.76 20.91
C GLY A 340 -8.44 -17.18 20.82
N THR A 341 -8.19 -18.47 20.54
CA THR A 341 -6.83 -19.03 20.52
C THR A 341 -6.50 -19.61 19.15
N ALA A 342 -5.49 -19.05 18.49
CA ALA A 342 -4.92 -19.61 17.27
C ALA A 342 -3.71 -20.49 17.55
N ARG A 343 -3.51 -21.51 16.74
CA ARG A 343 -2.36 -22.41 16.82
C ARG A 343 -1.78 -22.65 15.43
N SER A 344 -0.46 -22.52 15.30
CA SER A 344 0.24 -22.86 14.07
C SER A 344 0.32 -24.38 13.87
N ASP A 345 0.73 -24.80 12.67
CA ASP A 345 1.28 -26.14 12.47
C ASP A 345 2.55 -26.34 13.30
N VAL A 346 2.89 -27.61 13.56
CA VAL A 346 4.14 -27.99 14.22
C VAL A 346 5.29 -27.85 13.24
N GLN A 347 6.30 -27.08 13.64
CA GLN A 347 7.52 -26.82 12.87
C GLN A 347 8.73 -27.47 13.53
N ARG A 348 9.83 -27.55 12.78
CA ARG A 348 11.06 -28.22 13.22
C ARG A 348 12.21 -27.25 13.40
N LEU A 349 12.81 -27.27 14.57
CA LEU A 349 14.05 -26.57 14.88
C LEU A 349 15.19 -27.59 14.96
N VAL A 350 16.33 -27.32 14.32
CA VAL A 350 17.53 -28.16 14.43
C VAL A 350 18.62 -27.34 15.13
N ILE A 351 19.23 -27.90 16.17
CA ILE A 351 20.36 -27.29 16.89
C ILE A 351 21.63 -28.05 16.52
N MET A 352 22.64 -27.33 16.01
CA MET A 352 23.98 -27.85 15.72
C MET A 352 25.04 -26.83 16.16
N ARG A 353 25.72 -27.15 17.27
CA ARG A 353 26.84 -26.42 17.86
C ARG A 353 28.16 -27.16 17.68
#